data_AF-A0A7J3XCZ1-F1
#
_entry.id   AF-A0A7J3XCZ1-F1
#
_cell.length_a   1.000
_cell.length_b   1.000
_cell.length_c   1.000
_cell.angle_alpha   90.00
_cell.angle_beta   90.00
_cell.angle_gamma   90.00
#
_symmetry.space_group_name_H-M   'P 1'
#
loop_
_entity.id
_entity.type
_entity.pdbx_description
1 polymer ?
#
loop_
_entity_poly.entity_id
_entity_poly.type
_entity_poly.pdbx_seq_one_letter_code
_entity_poly.pdbx_strand_id
1 'polypeptide(L)'
;MAADVRLLAFGDVHGVQYLGILKASLRSITGSEPHAILLAGDIVDRGDVRGMEPVLNEVKQRFKEVPVVAVFGNDEYYEVEDYLIKNYNQVIWLNDTVTLLKTDAGTVGIAGSRGSLDKLTYWQSKHMPQLEVIYRRRVATIRKL
;
A
#
# COMPACT_ATOMS: atom_id res chain seq x y z
N MET A 1 8.31 -22.59 21.47
CA MET A 1 8.40 -22.25 20.03
C MET A 1 8.56 -20.74 19.94
N ALA A 2 9.41 -20.22 19.05
CA ALA A 2 9.47 -18.78 18.83
C ALA A 2 8.11 -18.33 18.29
N ALA A 3 7.63 -17.18 18.74
CA ALA A 3 6.42 -16.60 18.18
C ALA A 3 6.77 -16.05 16.78
N ASP A 4 6.02 -16.46 15.76
CA ASP A 4 6.28 -16.09 14.37
C ASP A 4 5.49 -14.84 13.98
N VAL A 5 6.14 -13.92 13.27
CA VAL A 5 5.46 -12.78 12.61
C VAL A 5 4.97 -13.22 11.23
N ARG A 6 3.71 -12.91 10.95
CA ARG A 6 3.05 -13.20 9.67
C ARG A 6 2.48 -11.94 9.07
N LEU A 7 2.88 -11.61 7.84
CA LEU A 7 2.41 -10.46 7.09
C LEU A 7 1.82 -10.95 5.77
N LEU A 8 0.64 -10.45 5.42
CA LEU A 8 0.07 -10.63 4.09
C LEU A 8 0.44 -9.41 3.26
N ALA A 9 0.88 -9.58 2.02
CA ALA A 9 1.23 -8.44 1.16
C ALA A 9 0.73 -8.67 -0.28
N PHE A 10 0.24 -7.61 -0.91
CA PHE A 10 -0.12 -7.57 -2.32
C PHE A 10 -0.17 -6.14 -2.86
N GLY A 11 -0.17 -5.98 -4.18
CA GLY A 11 -0.29 -4.71 -4.90
C GLY A 11 -0.92 -4.96 -6.28
N ASP A 12 -0.94 -3.93 -7.13
CA ASP A 12 -1.30 -4.04 -8.56
C ASP A 12 -2.69 -4.66 -8.78
N VAL A 13 -3.68 -4.29 -7.95
CA VAL A 13 -5.06 -4.77 -8.07
C VAL A 13 -5.82 -4.02 -9.16
N HIS A 14 -5.47 -2.75 -9.38
CA HIS A 14 -6.11 -1.84 -10.35
C HIS A 14 -7.65 -1.84 -10.24
N GLY A 15 -8.13 -1.55 -9.03
CA GLY A 15 -9.53 -1.45 -8.66
C GLY A 15 -10.28 -2.77 -8.83
N VAL A 16 -11.14 -2.83 -9.84
CA VAL A 16 -11.95 -4.03 -10.13
C VAL A 16 -11.27 -5.00 -11.10
N GLN A 17 -10.20 -4.58 -11.78
CA GLN A 17 -9.57 -5.34 -12.87
C GLN A 17 -9.07 -6.71 -12.39
N TYR A 18 -8.32 -6.75 -11.30
CA TYR A 18 -7.78 -8.00 -10.74
C TYR A 18 -8.45 -8.42 -9.42
N LEU A 19 -9.57 -7.79 -9.07
CA LEU A 19 -10.31 -8.10 -7.85
C LEU A 19 -10.73 -9.59 -7.78
N GLY A 20 -11.09 -10.19 -8.92
CA GLY A 20 -11.42 -11.61 -8.99
C GLY A 20 -10.25 -12.53 -8.61
N ILE A 21 -9.03 -12.17 -9.01
CA ILE A 21 -7.80 -12.89 -8.65
C ILE A 21 -7.50 -12.70 -7.17
N LEU A 22 -7.56 -11.45 -6.68
CA LEU A 22 -7.40 -11.15 -5.26
C LEU A 22 -8.36 -11.99 -4.40
N LYS A 23 -9.64 -12.02 -4.77
CA LYS A 23 -10.67 -12.84 -4.12
C LYS A 23 -10.29 -14.32 -4.02
N ALA A 24 -9.80 -14.89 -5.12
CA ALA A 24 -9.39 -16.29 -5.13
C ALA A 24 -8.16 -16.52 -4.24
N SER A 25 -7.18 -15.63 -4.29
CA SER A 25 -5.98 -15.68 -3.45
C SER A 25 -6.29 -15.51 -1.96
N LEU A 26 -7.17 -14.58 -1.58
CA LEU A 26 -7.58 -14.40 -0.18
C LEU A 26 -8.32 -15.63 0.37
N ARG A 27 -9.11 -16.32 -0.47
CA ARG A 27 -9.81 -17.55 -0.09
C ARG A 27 -8.88 -18.76 0.03
N SER A 28 -7.78 -18.81 -0.72
CA SER A 28 -6.84 -19.94 -0.65
C SER A 28 -5.96 -19.91 0.60
N ILE A 29 -5.87 -18.74 1.27
CA ILE A 29 -5.15 -18.60 2.53
C ILE A 29 -5.92 -19.35 3.63
N THR A 30 -5.34 -20.46 4.04
CA THR A 30 -5.80 -21.31 5.14
C THR A 30 -4.79 -21.26 6.29
N GLY A 31 -5.26 -21.45 7.52
CA GLY A 31 -4.44 -21.34 8.73
C GLY A 31 -4.58 -20.01 9.47
N SER A 32 -3.61 -19.73 10.34
CA SER A 32 -3.57 -18.59 11.28
C SER A 32 -3.70 -17.22 10.61
N GLU A 33 -4.23 -16.25 11.35
CA GLU A 33 -4.38 -14.86 10.89
C GLU A 33 -3.04 -14.12 10.76
N PRO A 34 -2.89 -13.25 9.75
CA PRO A 34 -1.75 -12.35 9.64
C PRO A 34 -1.83 -11.24 10.71
N HIS A 35 -0.67 -10.72 11.11
CA HIS A 35 -0.56 -9.60 12.03
C HIS A 35 -0.79 -8.25 11.35
N ALA A 36 -0.55 -8.18 10.04
CA ALA A 36 -0.83 -7.01 9.22
C ALA A 36 -1.02 -7.40 7.74
N ILE A 37 -1.68 -6.51 7.01
CA ILE A 37 -1.87 -6.61 5.57
C ILE A 37 -1.21 -5.40 4.93
N LEU A 38 -0.33 -5.64 3.96
CA LEU A 38 0.47 -4.62 3.28
C LEU A 38 -0.05 -4.45 1.85
N LEU A 39 -0.49 -3.24 1.51
CA LEU A 39 -0.87 -2.83 0.16
C LEU A 39 0.30 -2.08 -0.47
N ALA A 40 0.94 -2.69 -1.48
CA ALA A 40 2.18 -2.22 -2.09
C ALA A 40 1.97 -1.21 -3.24
N GLY A 41 0.82 -0.52 -3.27
CA GLY A 41 0.45 0.44 -4.32
C GLY A 41 -0.29 -0.19 -5.50
N ASP A 42 -0.76 0.67 -6.40
CA ASP A 42 -1.54 0.32 -7.61
C ASP A 42 -2.79 -0.49 -7.29
N ILE A 43 -3.47 -0.07 -6.21
CA ILE A 43 -4.73 -0.66 -5.74
C ILE A 43 -5.92 -0.07 -6.50
N VAL A 44 -5.86 1.21 -6.88
CA VAL A 44 -6.87 1.86 -7.73
C VAL A 44 -6.44 1.80 -9.20
N ASP A 45 -7.37 2.02 -10.13
CA ASP A 45 -7.05 2.16 -11.57
C ASP A 45 -7.06 3.64 -11.95
N ARG A 46 -5.92 4.16 -12.42
CA ARG A 46 -5.80 5.50 -13.02
C ARG A 46 -6.46 6.64 -12.21
N GLY A 47 -6.23 6.66 -10.91
CA GLY A 47 -6.74 7.67 -9.98
C GLY A 47 -8.20 7.51 -9.55
N ASP A 48 -8.89 6.45 -10.00
CA ASP A 48 -10.27 6.18 -9.56
C ASP A 48 -10.31 5.62 -8.14
N VAL A 49 -10.32 6.53 -7.17
CA VAL A 49 -10.36 6.25 -5.72
C VAL A 49 -11.45 5.28 -5.29
N ARG A 50 -12.56 5.18 -6.04
CA ARG A 50 -13.67 4.26 -5.75
C ARG A 50 -13.24 2.79 -5.83
N GLY A 51 -12.18 2.49 -6.58
CA GLY A 51 -11.59 1.15 -6.68
C GLY A 51 -11.01 0.61 -5.37
N MET A 52 -10.70 1.50 -4.41
CA MET A 52 -10.15 1.11 -3.10
C MET A 52 -11.18 0.38 -2.22
N GLU A 53 -12.43 0.84 -2.23
CA GLU A 53 -13.50 0.29 -1.38
C GLU A 53 -13.76 -1.21 -1.61
N PRO A 54 -13.97 -1.71 -2.84
CA PRO A 54 -14.20 -3.14 -3.04
C PRO A 54 -12.98 -3.97 -2.61
N VAL A 55 -11.74 -3.48 -2.80
CA VAL A 55 -10.53 -4.18 -2.34
C VAL A 55 -10.51 -4.28 -0.81
N LEU A 56 -10.74 -3.17 -0.11
CA LEU A 56 -10.78 -3.14 1.34
C LEU A 56 -11.91 -4.01 1.91
N ASN A 57 -13.08 -4.02 1.26
CA ASN A 57 -14.20 -4.85 1.68
C ASN A 57 -13.86 -6.34 1.63
N GLU A 58 -13.20 -6.82 0.57
CA GLU A 58 -12.77 -8.22 0.48
C GLU A 58 -11.72 -8.57 1.54
N VAL A 59 -10.77 -7.67 1.77
CA VAL A 59 -9.75 -7.84 2.81
C VAL A 59 -10.40 -7.91 4.19
N LYS A 60 -11.27 -6.96 4.53
CA LYS A 60 -11.91 -6.86 5.84
C LYS A 60 -12.98 -7.93 6.07
N GLN A 61 -13.61 -8.43 5.02
CA GLN A 61 -14.48 -9.60 5.11
C GLN A 61 -13.69 -10.84 5.56
N ARG A 62 -12.45 -11.00 5.09
CA ARG A 62 -11.59 -12.15 5.42
C ARG A 62 -10.80 -11.96 6.71
N PHE A 63 -10.40 -10.72 7.03
CA PHE A 63 -9.49 -10.35 8.10
C PHE A 63 -9.97 -9.05 8.78
N LYS A 64 -10.98 -9.16 9.64
CA LYS A 64 -11.72 -8.01 10.18
C LYS A 64 -10.86 -7.05 11.01
N GLU A 65 -10.15 -7.60 11.99
CA GLU A 65 -9.38 -6.84 12.98
C GLU A 65 -7.91 -6.62 12.57
N VAL A 66 -7.48 -7.21 11.45
CA VAL A 66 -6.09 -7.08 11.01
C VAL A 66 -5.84 -5.67 10.45
N PRO A 67 -4.80 -4.95 10.92
CA PRO A 67 -4.47 -3.64 10.40
C PRO A 67 -4.01 -3.72 8.94
N VAL A 68 -4.46 -2.74 8.15
CA VAL A 68 -4.06 -2.58 6.75
C VAL A 68 -3.09 -1.41 6.68
N VAL A 69 -1.90 -1.65 6.15
CA VAL A 69 -0.85 -0.66 5.93
C VAL A 69 -0.68 -0.53 4.42
N ALA A 70 -0.65 0.68 3.89
CA ALA A 70 -0.59 0.91 2.45
C ALA A 70 0.45 1.97 2.08
N VAL A 71 1.04 1.81 0.91
CA VAL A 71 1.78 2.86 0.21
C VAL A 71 1.03 3.24 -1.06
N PHE A 72 1.34 4.40 -1.62
CA PHE A 72 0.81 4.80 -2.92
C PHE A 72 1.68 4.24 -4.05
N GLY A 73 1.02 3.75 -5.10
CA GLY A 73 1.62 3.39 -6.37
C GLY A 73 1.57 4.54 -7.39
N ASN A 74 1.72 4.20 -8.66
CA ASN A 74 1.62 5.13 -9.78
C ASN A 74 0.17 5.48 -10.13
N ASP A 75 -0.76 4.55 -9.93
CA ASP A 75 -2.18 4.76 -10.25
C ASP A 75 -2.93 5.53 -9.16
N GLU A 76 -2.45 5.50 -7.91
CA GLU A 76 -2.85 6.49 -6.92
C GLU A 76 -2.14 7.81 -7.24
N TYR A 77 -2.68 8.60 -8.17
CA TYR A 77 -2.07 9.87 -8.55
C TYR A 77 -1.88 10.83 -7.36
N TYR A 78 -0.90 11.72 -7.46
CA TYR A 78 -0.58 12.70 -6.41
C TYR A 78 -1.80 13.56 -6.03
N GLU A 79 -2.65 13.88 -6.99
CA GLU A 79 -3.85 14.71 -6.83
C GLU A 79 -4.94 14.06 -5.98
N VAL A 80 -4.91 12.72 -5.83
CA VAL A 80 -5.94 11.96 -5.10
C VAL A 80 -5.45 11.37 -3.79
N GLU A 81 -4.16 11.48 -3.45
CA GLU A 81 -3.60 10.98 -2.18
C GLU A 81 -4.34 11.52 -0.96
N ASP A 82 -4.55 12.84 -0.90
CA ASP A 82 -5.28 13.49 0.19
C ASP A 82 -6.70 12.95 0.35
N TYR A 83 -7.35 12.63 -0.76
CA TYR A 83 -8.67 12.03 -0.74
C TYR A 83 -8.60 10.62 -0.16
N LEU A 84 -7.64 9.80 -0.60
CA LEU A 84 -7.46 8.44 -0.13
C LEU A 84 -7.17 8.41 1.38
N ILE A 85 -6.27 9.27 1.86
CA ILE A 85 -5.91 9.37 3.28
C ILE A 85 -7.13 9.76 4.12
N LYS A 86 -7.91 10.75 3.67
CA LYS A 86 -9.06 11.28 4.43
C LYS A 86 -10.23 10.30 4.46
N ASN A 87 -10.53 9.66 3.33
CA ASN A 87 -11.74 8.82 3.18
C ASN A 87 -11.49 7.35 3.53
N TYR A 88 -10.25 6.86 3.46
CA TYR A 88 -9.85 5.52 3.88
C TYR A 88 -8.96 5.59 5.12
N ASN A 89 -9.43 6.28 6.16
CA ASN A 89 -8.68 6.54 7.40
C ASN A 89 -8.43 5.30 8.27
N GLN A 90 -9.10 4.18 7.98
CA GLN A 90 -8.84 2.87 8.57
C GLN A 90 -7.55 2.22 8.04
N VAL A 91 -6.95 2.78 6.97
CA VAL A 91 -5.70 2.33 6.38
C VAL A 91 -4.55 3.19 6.94
N ILE A 92 -3.49 2.53 7.38
CA ILE A 92 -2.26 3.20 7.80
C ILE A 92 -1.47 3.53 6.53
N TRP A 93 -1.61 4.76 6.03
CA TRP A 93 -0.89 5.23 4.86
C TRP A 93 0.56 5.61 5.22
N LEU A 94 1.52 4.95 4.59
CA LEU A 94 2.93 5.27 4.70
C LEU A 94 3.39 6.02 3.46
N ASN A 95 3.91 7.23 3.65
CA ASN A 95 4.39 8.11 2.59
C ASN A 95 5.73 8.70 3.01
N ASP A 96 6.79 7.92 2.84
CA ASP A 96 8.13 8.20 3.35
C ASP A 96 8.17 8.20 4.89
N THR A 97 7.38 7.31 5.51
CA THR A 97 7.18 7.21 6.96
C THR A 97 7.25 5.77 7.46
N VAL A 98 7.32 5.62 8.79
CA VAL A 98 7.38 4.33 9.49
C VAL A 98 6.20 4.20 10.44
N THR A 99 5.65 2.98 10.55
CA THR A 99 4.74 2.60 11.63
C THR A 99 5.31 1.42 12.41
N LEU A 100 4.93 1.30 13.68
CA LEU A 100 5.33 0.20 14.56
C LEU A 100 4.07 -0.60 14.93
N LEU A 101 4.08 -1.90 14.64
CA LEU A 101 3.01 -2.81 15.02
C LEU A 101 3.46 -3.70 16.16
N LYS A 102 2.67 -3.77 17.22
CA LYS A 102 2.88 -4.70 18.32
C LYS A 102 2.23 -6.04 17.99
N THR A 103 2.97 -7.11 18.18
CA THR A 103 2.53 -8.50 17.98
C THR A 103 2.93 -9.32 19.20
N ASP A 104 2.37 -10.52 19.33
CA ASP A 104 2.77 -11.47 20.38
C ASP A 104 4.24 -11.92 20.24
N ALA A 105 4.81 -11.77 19.03
CA ALA A 105 6.21 -12.04 18.72
C ALA A 105 7.15 -10.85 18.97
N GLY A 106 6.62 -9.68 19.34
CA GLY A 106 7.38 -8.45 19.53
C GLY A 106 6.91 -7.30 18.65
N THR A 107 7.75 -6.29 18.47
CA THR A 107 7.44 -5.09 17.69
C THR A 107 7.98 -5.22 16.27
N VAL A 108 7.11 -5.04 15.27
CA VAL A 108 7.44 -5.02 13.84
C VAL A 108 7.45 -3.58 13.36
N GLY A 109 8.60 -3.11 12.86
CA GLY A 109 8.70 -1.83 12.18
C GLY A 109 8.42 -1.96 10.70
N ILE A 110 7.54 -1.12 10.16
CA ILE A 110 7.18 -1.10 8.74
C ILE A 110 7.48 0.30 8.20
N ALA A 111 8.48 0.40 7.33
CA ALA A 111 8.78 1.60 6.58
C ALA A 111 8.13 1.51 5.19
N GLY A 112 7.49 2.59 4.74
CA GLY A 112 6.76 2.60 3.47
C GLY A 112 6.89 3.93 2.73
N SER A 113 6.91 3.83 1.41
CA SER A 113 7.14 4.94 0.49
C SER A 113 6.58 4.61 -0.89
N ARG A 114 6.17 5.63 -1.66
CA ARG A 114 5.93 5.46 -3.10
C ARG A 114 7.26 5.21 -3.83
N GLY A 115 7.23 4.37 -4.85
CA GLY A 115 8.34 4.19 -5.78
C GLY A 115 8.97 5.51 -6.27
N SER A 116 10.29 5.48 -6.47
CA SER A 116 11.07 6.57 -7.05
C SER A 116 11.74 6.07 -8.32
N LEU A 117 11.41 6.66 -9.46
CA LEU A 117 12.04 6.29 -10.71
C LEU A 117 13.40 6.99 -10.86
N ASP A 118 14.42 6.25 -11.31
CA ASP A 118 15.72 6.84 -11.67
C ASP A 118 15.58 7.87 -12.79
N LYS A 119 14.64 7.62 -13.72
CA LYS A 119 14.26 8.51 -14.80
C LYS A 119 12.75 8.56 -14.91
N LEU A 120 12.20 9.78 -15.03
CA LEU A 120 10.78 10.00 -15.27
C LEU A 120 10.30 9.27 -16.54
N THR A 121 9.05 8.81 -16.52
CA THR A 121 8.41 8.35 -17.75
C THR A 121 8.31 9.50 -18.76
N TYR A 122 8.12 9.19 -20.04
CA TYR A 122 7.97 10.23 -21.07
C TYR A 122 6.86 11.23 -20.71
N TRP A 123 5.73 10.72 -20.23
CA TRP A 123 4.60 11.56 -19.83
C TRP A 123 4.96 12.45 -18.62
N GLN A 124 5.58 11.88 -17.57
CA GLN A 124 6.00 12.62 -16.39
C GLN A 124 7.06 13.66 -16.73
N SER A 125 8.03 13.36 -17.58
CA SER A 125 9.05 14.33 -17.99
C SER A 125 8.44 15.53 -18.70
N LYS A 126 7.32 15.35 -19.41
CA LYS A 126 6.65 16.42 -20.15
C LYS A 126 5.66 17.22 -19.30
N HIS A 127 4.95 16.58 -18.37
CA HIS A 127 3.85 17.21 -17.62
C HIS A 127 4.14 17.41 -16.14
N MET A 128 5.08 16.65 -15.57
CA MET A 128 5.44 16.68 -14.15
C MET A 128 6.98 16.60 -13.93
N PRO A 129 7.79 17.46 -14.59
CA PRO A 129 9.25 17.40 -14.48
C PRO A 129 9.76 17.59 -13.03
N GLN A 130 8.98 18.24 -12.17
CA GLN A 130 9.30 18.39 -10.75
C GLN A 130 9.45 17.05 -9.99
N LEU A 131 8.88 15.96 -10.53
CA LEU A 131 8.99 14.62 -9.93
C LEU A 131 10.43 14.12 -9.88
N GLU A 132 11.32 14.57 -10.76
CA GLU A 132 12.73 14.16 -10.75
C GLU A 132 13.41 14.55 -9.43
N VAL A 133 13.16 15.78 -8.97
CA VAL A 133 13.68 16.28 -7.69
C VAL A 133 13.04 15.54 -6.52
N ILE A 134 11.73 15.27 -6.60
CA ILE A 134 10.98 14.54 -5.57
C ILE A 134 11.53 13.12 -5.41
N TYR A 135 11.69 12.38 -6.51
CA TYR A 135 12.22 11.02 -6.50
C TYR A 135 13.65 10.95 -5.95
N ARG A 136 14.54 11.86 -6.37
CA ARG A 136 15.91 11.92 -5.82
C ARG A 136 15.92 12.20 -4.32
N ARG A 137 15.10 13.15 -3.85
CA ARG A 137 15.00 13.48 -2.42
C ARG A 137 14.45 12.32 -1.61
N ARG A 138 13.44 11.63 -2.14
CA ARG A 138 12.81 10.48 -1.49
C ARG A 138 13.79 9.37 -1.17
N VAL A 139 14.69 9.02 -2.09
CA VAL A 139 15.77 8.04 -1.83
C VAL A 139 16.63 8.46 -0.63
N ALA A 140 16.97 9.75 -0.51
CA ALA A 140 17.73 10.26 0.63
C ALA A 140 16.92 10.28 1.94
N THR A 141 15.60 10.49 1.88
CA THR A 141 14.69 10.40 3.03
C THR A 141 14.60 8.96 3.53
N ILE A 142 14.31 8.00 2.65
CA ILE A 142 14.13 6.58 3.02
C ILE A 142 15.39 6.01 3.67
N ARG A 143 16.59 6.39 3.21
CA ARG A 143 17.86 5.96 3.83
C ARG A 143 18.03 6.35 5.30
N LYS A 144 17.23 7.28 5.81
CA LYS A 144 17.28 7.76 7.20
C LYS A 144 16.18 7.16 8.09
N LEU A 145 15.24 6.40 7.50
CA LEU A 145 14.22 5.67 8.24
C LEU A 145 14.82 4.40 8.86
#